data_AF-M2M9T4-F1
#
_entry.id   AF-M2M9T4-F1
#
_cell.length_a   1.000
_cell.length_b   1.000
_cell.length_c   1.000
_cell.angle_alpha   90.00
_cell.angle_beta   90.00
_cell.angle_gamma   90.00
#
_symmetry.space_group_name_H-M   'P 1'
#
loop_
_entity.id
_entity.type
_entity.pdbx_description
1 polymer ?
#
loop_
_entity_poly.entity_id
_entity_poly.type
_entity_poly.pdbx_seq_one_letter_code
_entity_poly.pdbx_strand_id
1 'polypeptide(L)'
;MAPLDLTFGVELELICIWPEGCFDNTTPVHEVYDERNAGAVLYDELLKAGVPATGHEPDALRIHPSNPYDRWTVQEDYVKVSEAETEAIPEHWHWPPESIEICSPIFKLTDNWQDQIRAVLNALARVESYGCRFLTNHSTGLHVHVGCGAGNRIPLRTSKNLLQLATAFERCTDEIHAANRIAWPAEWQEGDDFDGGPAGVWHIPPSWWFHNNGSCDNHDILFKWLSIIERTQSYEHLSAISRVDDSKPRSKYLRNKRTCGHNSAYNFENLYPKSSWQQTCKGTIEFRQHAGTTDFLEIIHWIALTTRMVSYCHDVQPADFLTVLAHGVDPSFGLRDFLSTIGCPAETISHFMQDDNALIGMLTQDQALPVVKLEDFEDLIAANDQEQTSRADPVLKSIVMAQKSYGIHPEYINIISIPIEAVEWYYEDAESETLAKGFITEPELVDSFARVMVLERLGDIYDGENVERERAEAQHGPVVVFEHLAVGVEGEKDDGSEEDEEIGFMDLV
;
A
#
# COMPACT_ATOMS: atom_id res chain seq x y z
N MET A 1 -4.27 21.19 -10.74
CA MET A 1 -5.04 20.15 -11.46
C MET A 1 -6.49 20.22 -11.00
N ALA A 2 -7.45 19.72 -11.78
CA ALA A 2 -8.83 19.58 -11.29
C ALA A 2 -8.86 18.45 -10.24
N PRO A 3 -9.68 18.55 -9.17
CA PRO A 3 -9.77 17.49 -8.15
C PRO A 3 -10.16 16.16 -8.78
N LEU A 4 -9.60 15.05 -8.29
CA LEU A 4 -10.05 13.72 -8.68
C LEU A 4 -11.45 13.44 -8.10
N ASP A 5 -12.39 13.02 -8.96
CA ASP A 5 -13.64 12.41 -8.52
C ASP A 5 -13.35 10.99 -8.02
N LEU A 6 -12.82 10.89 -6.79
CA LEU A 6 -12.39 9.63 -6.21
C LEU A 6 -13.59 8.71 -5.98
N THR A 7 -13.39 7.47 -6.40
CA THR A 7 -14.29 6.35 -6.12
C THR A 7 -13.53 5.29 -5.36
N PHE A 8 -14.22 4.44 -4.63
CA PHE A 8 -13.60 3.29 -3.98
C PHE A 8 -14.51 2.07 -3.96
N GLY A 9 -13.92 0.90 -3.73
CA GLY A 9 -14.61 -0.33 -3.36
C GLY A 9 -13.86 -1.01 -2.23
N VAL A 10 -14.53 -1.89 -1.50
CA VAL A 10 -13.94 -2.69 -0.42
C VAL A 10 -14.14 -4.17 -0.65
N GLU A 11 -13.19 -4.97 -0.19
CA GLU A 11 -13.28 -6.43 -0.11
C GLU A 11 -13.08 -6.84 1.35
N LEU A 12 -14.03 -7.61 1.90
CA LEU A 12 -13.96 -8.19 3.24
C LEU A 12 -13.74 -9.69 3.10
N GLU A 13 -12.58 -10.19 3.52
CA GLU A 13 -12.30 -11.63 3.57
C GLU A 13 -12.64 -12.19 4.95
N LEU A 14 -13.38 -13.29 4.98
CA LEU A 14 -13.93 -13.91 6.20
C LEU A 14 -13.85 -15.44 6.10
N ILE A 15 -13.73 -16.09 7.25
CA ILE A 15 -13.93 -17.53 7.40
C ILE A 15 -15.24 -17.75 8.12
N CYS A 16 -16.13 -18.58 7.58
CA CYS A 16 -17.32 -19.02 8.29
C CYS A 16 -17.16 -20.45 8.78
N ILE A 17 -17.48 -20.65 10.06
CA ILE A 17 -17.60 -21.98 10.69
C ILE A 17 -19.02 -22.17 11.19
N TRP A 18 -19.59 -23.37 11.00
CA TRP A 18 -20.95 -23.67 11.46
C TRP A 18 -21.17 -25.17 11.74
N PRO A 19 -22.09 -25.53 12.66
CA PRO A 19 -22.48 -26.92 12.91
C PRO A 19 -23.27 -27.52 11.73
N GLU A 20 -23.22 -28.84 11.53
CA GLU A 20 -24.09 -29.49 10.54
C GLU A 20 -25.57 -29.13 10.76
N GLY A 21 -26.29 -28.83 9.67
CA GLY A 21 -27.70 -28.45 9.71
C GLY A 21 -27.99 -27.03 10.24
N CYS A 22 -26.97 -26.22 10.54
CA CYS A 22 -27.11 -24.82 11.00
C CYS A 22 -28.11 -24.01 10.15
N PHE A 23 -28.09 -24.24 8.84
CA PHE A 23 -28.88 -23.46 7.89
C PHE A 23 -30.16 -24.16 7.40
N ASP A 24 -30.50 -25.35 7.92
CA ASP A 24 -31.63 -26.16 7.44
C ASP A 24 -32.99 -25.45 7.57
N ASN A 25 -33.14 -24.61 8.60
CA ASN A 25 -34.38 -23.88 8.88
C ASN A 25 -34.43 -22.48 8.25
N THR A 26 -33.39 -22.08 7.51
CA THR A 26 -33.36 -20.76 6.86
C THR A 26 -34.32 -20.74 5.69
N THR A 27 -35.17 -19.72 5.59
CA THR A 27 -36.07 -19.55 4.44
C THR A 27 -35.35 -18.79 3.31
N PRO A 28 -35.21 -19.38 2.11
CA PRO A 28 -34.48 -18.74 1.04
C PRO A 28 -35.30 -17.63 0.38
N VAL A 29 -34.62 -16.65 -0.22
CA VAL A 29 -35.30 -15.70 -1.10
C VAL A 29 -35.67 -16.38 -2.44
N HIS A 30 -34.91 -17.40 -2.86
CA HIS A 30 -35.15 -18.19 -4.07
C HIS A 30 -35.17 -19.70 -3.79
N GLU A 31 -36.12 -20.45 -4.35
CA GLU A 31 -36.40 -21.87 -4.03
C GLU A 31 -35.30 -22.90 -4.42
N VAL A 32 -34.12 -22.49 -4.89
CA VAL A 32 -33.24 -23.34 -5.71
C VAL A 32 -31.81 -23.45 -5.16
N TYR A 33 -31.65 -24.04 -3.98
CA TYR A 33 -30.33 -24.48 -3.49
C TYR A 33 -30.40 -25.95 -3.08
N ASP A 34 -29.57 -26.79 -3.69
CA ASP A 34 -29.44 -28.21 -3.32
C ASP A 34 -28.71 -28.36 -1.97
N GLU A 35 -27.79 -27.45 -1.63
CA GLU A 35 -27.10 -27.36 -0.33
C GLU A 35 -26.98 -25.89 0.13
N ARG A 36 -27.19 -25.64 1.43
CA ARG A 36 -27.16 -24.30 2.04
C ARG A 36 -25.82 -24.07 2.74
N ASN A 37 -24.99 -23.21 2.16
CA ASN A 37 -23.75 -22.73 2.79
C ASN A 37 -23.94 -21.30 3.34
N ALA A 38 -22.96 -20.81 4.09
CA ALA A 38 -23.03 -19.50 4.71
C ALA A 38 -23.03 -18.37 3.68
N GLY A 39 -22.31 -18.49 2.56
CA GLY A 39 -22.34 -17.51 1.48
C GLY A 39 -23.74 -17.31 0.88
N ALA A 40 -24.46 -18.41 0.62
CA ALA A 40 -25.83 -18.34 0.12
C ALA A 40 -26.81 -17.73 1.14
N VAL A 41 -26.65 -18.06 2.42
CA VAL A 41 -27.50 -17.49 3.49
C VAL A 41 -27.19 -16.00 3.69
N LEU A 42 -25.93 -15.60 3.60
CA LEU A 42 -25.53 -14.19 3.64
C LEU A 42 -26.11 -13.41 2.45
N TYR A 43 -26.02 -13.95 1.25
CA TYR A 43 -26.65 -13.38 0.06
C TYR A 43 -28.15 -13.13 0.29
N ASP A 44 -28.88 -14.11 0.84
CA ASP A 44 -30.30 -13.93 1.17
C ASP A 44 -30.54 -12.84 2.24
N GLU A 45 -29.70 -12.78 3.28
CA GLU A 45 -29.82 -11.78 4.35
C GLU A 45 -29.49 -10.36 3.88
N LEU A 46 -28.65 -10.21 2.86
CA LEU A 46 -28.42 -8.95 2.17
C LEU A 46 -29.67 -8.52 1.40
N LEU A 47 -30.26 -9.42 0.61
CA LEU A 47 -31.48 -9.13 -0.15
C LEU A 47 -32.66 -8.78 0.75
N LYS A 48 -32.86 -9.51 1.85
CA LYS A 48 -33.92 -9.22 2.84
C LYS A 48 -33.75 -7.85 3.50
N ALA A 49 -32.51 -7.39 3.64
CA ALA A 49 -32.20 -6.05 4.14
C ALA A 49 -32.31 -4.94 3.07
N GLY A 50 -32.68 -5.29 1.84
CA GLY A 50 -32.74 -4.35 0.72
C GLY A 50 -31.37 -3.96 0.20
N VAL A 51 -30.31 -4.72 0.50
CA VAL A 51 -28.96 -4.54 -0.05
C VAL A 51 -28.85 -5.35 -1.35
N PRO A 52 -28.69 -4.71 -2.52
CA PRO A 52 -28.51 -5.45 -3.76
C PRO A 52 -27.24 -6.30 -3.70
N ALA A 53 -27.37 -7.59 -3.96
CA ALA A 53 -26.28 -8.56 -3.91
C ALA A 53 -26.28 -9.51 -5.12
N THR A 54 -25.17 -10.21 -5.36
CA THR A 54 -24.99 -11.27 -6.37
C THR A 54 -23.94 -12.30 -5.91
N GLY A 55 -23.74 -13.35 -6.68
CA GLY A 55 -22.74 -14.40 -6.48
C GLY A 55 -23.36 -15.76 -6.18
N HIS A 56 -24.52 -15.76 -5.53
CA HIS A 56 -25.27 -16.96 -5.21
C HIS A 56 -26.67 -17.01 -5.87
N GLU A 57 -27.04 -16.12 -6.80
CA GLU A 57 -28.34 -16.26 -7.48
C GLU A 57 -28.49 -17.59 -8.25
N PRO A 58 -29.73 -18.13 -8.38
CA PRO A 58 -29.97 -19.28 -9.26
C PRO A 58 -29.53 -18.99 -10.69
N ASP A 59 -29.00 -19.99 -11.40
CA ASP A 59 -28.51 -19.82 -12.78
C ASP A 59 -29.56 -19.21 -13.73
N ALA A 60 -30.85 -19.49 -13.52
CA ALA A 60 -31.95 -18.93 -14.30
C ALA A 60 -32.14 -17.41 -14.09
N LEU A 61 -31.67 -16.87 -12.96
CA LEU A 61 -31.71 -15.46 -12.58
C LEU A 61 -30.36 -14.77 -12.72
N ARG A 62 -29.32 -15.50 -13.12
CA ARG A 62 -27.95 -14.99 -13.31
C ARG A 62 -27.92 -14.04 -14.50
N ILE A 63 -28.26 -12.79 -14.23
CA ILE A 63 -28.12 -11.70 -15.18
C ILE A 63 -26.67 -11.24 -15.07
N HIS A 64 -25.86 -11.48 -16.10
CA HIS A 64 -24.57 -10.82 -16.21
C HIS A 64 -24.82 -9.31 -16.35
N PRO A 65 -24.59 -8.49 -15.31
CA PRO A 65 -24.85 -7.07 -15.39
C PRO A 65 -23.91 -6.45 -16.42
N SER A 66 -24.32 -5.33 -17.02
CA SER A 66 -23.44 -4.55 -17.88
C SER A 66 -22.23 -3.99 -17.11
N ASN A 67 -22.35 -3.83 -15.79
CA ASN A 67 -21.27 -3.49 -14.87
C ASN A 67 -21.28 -4.45 -13.67
N PRO A 68 -20.24 -5.29 -13.47
CA PRO A 68 -20.18 -6.24 -12.35
C PRO A 68 -20.02 -5.59 -10.97
N TYR A 69 -19.85 -4.27 -10.89
CA TYR A 69 -19.61 -3.53 -9.64
C TYR A 69 -20.77 -2.60 -9.25
N ASP A 70 -22.00 -2.91 -9.68
CA ASP A 70 -23.22 -2.14 -9.38
C ASP A 70 -23.92 -2.56 -8.08
N ARG A 71 -23.51 -3.69 -7.50
CA ARG A 71 -24.09 -4.32 -6.31
C ARG A 71 -23.01 -5.02 -5.50
N TRP A 72 -23.36 -5.48 -4.30
CA TRP A 72 -22.46 -6.29 -3.49
C TRP A 72 -22.29 -7.68 -4.11
N THR A 73 -21.10 -8.26 -4.03
CA THR A 73 -20.84 -9.62 -4.48
C THR A 73 -20.42 -10.44 -3.28
N VAL A 74 -21.04 -11.61 -3.10
CA VAL A 74 -20.61 -12.63 -2.14
C VAL A 74 -19.99 -13.75 -2.96
N GLN A 75 -18.71 -14.03 -2.75
CA GLN A 75 -17.98 -15.03 -3.50
C GLN A 75 -17.07 -15.85 -2.60
N GLU A 76 -16.60 -16.97 -3.12
CA GLU A 76 -15.55 -17.75 -2.46
C GLU A 76 -14.19 -17.11 -2.75
N ASP A 77 -13.35 -17.08 -1.73
CA ASP A 77 -11.95 -16.66 -1.86
C ASP A 77 -11.01 -17.72 -1.25
N TYR A 78 -9.70 -17.49 -1.30
CA TYR A 78 -8.70 -18.38 -0.73
C TYR A 78 -8.09 -17.80 0.54
N VAL A 79 -8.70 -18.11 1.68
CA VAL A 79 -8.15 -17.85 3.02
C VAL A 79 -7.71 -19.16 3.69
N LYS A 80 -6.73 -19.08 4.58
CA LYS A 80 -6.09 -20.23 5.24
C LYS A 80 -6.56 -20.35 6.69
N VAL A 81 -6.99 -21.54 7.06
CA VAL A 81 -7.18 -21.96 8.45
C VAL A 81 -5.87 -22.58 8.94
N SER A 82 -5.36 -22.13 10.09
CA SER A 82 -4.17 -22.68 10.74
C SER A 82 -4.42 -24.07 11.32
N GLU A 83 -3.36 -24.79 11.67
CA GLU A 83 -3.48 -26.09 12.36
C GLU A 83 -4.18 -25.94 13.71
N ALA A 84 -3.85 -24.91 14.50
CA ALA A 84 -4.50 -24.63 15.77
C ALA A 84 -6.01 -24.32 15.61
N GLU A 85 -6.38 -23.53 14.60
CA GLU A 85 -7.79 -23.29 14.27
C GLU A 85 -8.49 -24.57 13.80
N THR A 86 -7.81 -25.41 13.02
CA THR A 86 -8.33 -26.70 12.57
C THR A 86 -8.61 -27.63 13.75
N GLU A 87 -7.68 -27.73 14.70
CA GLU A 87 -7.83 -28.53 15.91
C GLU A 87 -8.94 -28.00 16.84
N ALA A 88 -9.20 -26.70 16.81
CA ALA A 88 -10.24 -26.06 17.60
C ALA A 88 -11.65 -26.26 17.02
N ILE A 89 -11.79 -26.60 15.73
CA ILE A 89 -13.09 -26.84 15.10
C ILE A 89 -13.61 -28.24 15.48
N PRO A 90 -14.82 -28.38 16.08
CA PRO A 90 -15.39 -29.66 16.45
C PRO A 90 -15.66 -30.57 15.26
N GLU A 91 -15.49 -31.88 15.44
CA GLU A 91 -15.67 -32.90 14.39
C GLU A 91 -17.08 -32.91 13.74
N HIS A 92 -18.10 -32.37 14.40
CA HIS A 92 -19.49 -32.33 13.92
C HIS A 92 -19.87 -31.00 13.25
N TRP A 93 -18.88 -30.14 13.01
CA TRP A 93 -19.04 -28.91 12.26
C TRP A 93 -18.69 -29.13 10.81
N HIS A 94 -19.24 -28.29 9.94
CA HIS A 94 -18.98 -28.38 8.52
C HIS A 94 -17.48 -28.23 8.25
N TRP A 95 -16.93 -29.17 7.48
CA TRP A 95 -15.53 -29.18 7.08
C TRP A 95 -15.41 -29.39 5.56
N PRO A 96 -14.62 -28.56 4.85
CA PRO A 96 -13.82 -27.44 5.37
C PRO A 96 -14.67 -26.21 5.74
N PRO A 97 -14.16 -25.27 6.55
CA PRO A 97 -14.76 -23.95 6.74
C PRO A 97 -14.93 -23.24 5.40
N GLU A 98 -15.95 -22.39 5.30
CA GLU A 98 -16.18 -21.61 4.07
C GLU A 98 -15.36 -20.34 4.10
N SER A 99 -14.61 -20.12 3.03
CA SER A 99 -13.94 -18.86 2.77
C SER A 99 -14.89 -17.96 1.99
N ILE A 100 -15.16 -16.77 2.53
CA ILE A 100 -16.11 -15.83 1.94
C ILE A 100 -15.41 -14.50 1.74
N GLU A 101 -15.48 -13.98 0.52
CA GLU A 101 -15.14 -12.59 0.21
C GLU A 101 -16.39 -11.82 -0.16
N ILE A 102 -16.55 -10.66 0.47
CA ILE A 102 -17.66 -9.73 0.22
C ILE A 102 -17.10 -8.49 -0.45
N CYS A 103 -17.38 -8.32 -1.74
CA CYS A 103 -16.95 -7.16 -2.52
C CYS A 103 -18.06 -6.12 -2.61
N SER A 104 -17.75 -4.86 -2.37
CA SER A 104 -18.70 -3.77 -2.48
C SER A 104 -18.95 -3.35 -3.94
N PRO A 105 -20.08 -2.66 -4.23
CA PRO A 105 -20.16 -1.84 -5.43
C PRO A 105 -19.12 -0.70 -5.39
N ILE A 106 -18.96 -0.01 -6.53
CA ILE A 106 -18.14 1.20 -6.59
C ILE A 106 -18.89 2.36 -5.92
N PHE A 107 -18.32 2.91 -4.87
CA PHE A 107 -18.82 4.08 -4.15
C PHE A 107 -18.10 5.36 -4.57
N LYS A 108 -18.81 6.48 -4.57
CA LYS A 108 -18.26 7.82 -4.41
C LYS A 108 -18.15 8.16 -2.93
N LEU A 109 -17.21 9.03 -2.58
CA LEU A 109 -17.08 9.54 -1.20
C LEU A 109 -18.34 10.26 -0.69
N THR A 110 -19.16 10.78 -1.60
CA THR A 110 -20.44 11.47 -1.32
C THR A 110 -21.65 10.54 -1.24
N ASP A 111 -21.49 9.25 -1.56
CA ASP A 111 -22.56 8.27 -1.46
C ASP A 111 -22.84 7.91 0.01
N ASN A 112 -23.97 7.23 0.24
CA ASN A 112 -24.30 6.68 1.56
C ASN A 112 -23.60 5.32 1.83
N TRP A 113 -22.31 5.24 1.54
CA TRP A 113 -21.54 3.99 1.62
C TRP A 113 -21.39 3.50 3.06
N GLN A 114 -21.35 4.40 4.05
CA GLN A 114 -21.27 4.04 5.48
C GLN A 114 -22.48 3.23 5.93
N ASP A 115 -23.70 3.64 5.55
CA ASP A 115 -24.91 2.90 5.88
C ASP A 115 -24.96 1.56 5.13
N GLN A 116 -24.43 1.48 3.91
CA GLN A 116 -24.33 0.21 3.19
C GLN A 116 -23.38 -0.77 3.87
N ILE A 117 -22.19 -0.33 4.29
CA ILE A 117 -21.26 -1.17 5.07
C ILE A 117 -21.94 -1.63 6.35
N ARG A 118 -22.62 -0.73 7.08
CA ARG A 118 -23.37 -1.11 8.28
C ARG A 118 -24.46 -2.14 7.99
N ALA A 119 -25.16 -2.03 6.86
CA ALA A 119 -26.18 -2.99 6.46
C ALA A 119 -25.58 -4.39 6.17
N VAL A 120 -24.39 -4.45 5.56
CA VAL A 120 -23.64 -5.70 5.34
C VAL A 120 -23.19 -6.32 6.67
N LEU A 121 -22.59 -5.53 7.57
CA LEU A 121 -22.18 -6.03 8.90
C LEU A 121 -23.38 -6.51 9.72
N ASN A 122 -24.53 -5.82 9.62
CA ASN A 122 -25.77 -6.29 10.23
C ASN A 122 -26.30 -7.58 9.59
N ALA A 123 -26.05 -7.81 8.30
CA ALA A 123 -26.38 -9.08 7.64
C ALA A 123 -25.51 -10.21 8.17
N LEU A 124 -24.19 -10.01 8.31
CA LEU A 124 -23.29 -10.97 8.95
C LEU A 124 -23.79 -11.33 10.35
N ALA A 125 -24.10 -10.34 11.19
CA ALA A 125 -24.63 -10.57 12.54
C ALA A 125 -25.98 -11.34 12.54
N ARG A 126 -26.83 -11.13 11.53
CA ARG A 126 -28.06 -11.92 11.36
C ARG A 126 -27.75 -13.36 10.99
N VAL A 127 -26.76 -13.60 10.12
CA VAL A 127 -26.35 -14.96 9.76
C VAL A 127 -25.77 -15.70 10.97
N GLU A 128 -24.96 -15.04 11.80
CA GLU A 128 -24.45 -15.62 13.06
C GLU A 128 -25.57 -16.00 14.04
N SER A 129 -26.73 -15.34 13.98
CA SER A 129 -27.89 -15.71 14.82
C SER A 129 -28.46 -17.11 14.49
N TYR A 130 -28.08 -17.71 13.36
CA TYR A 130 -28.41 -19.09 13.02
C TYR A 130 -27.50 -20.13 13.71
N GLY A 131 -26.41 -19.69 14.36
CA GLY A 131 -25.49 -20.56 15.09
C GLY A 131 -24.14 -20.79 14.40
N CYS A 132 -23.85 -20.06 13.31
CA CYS A 132 -22.50 -19.99 12.74
C CYS A 132 -21.68 -18.86 13.37
N ARG A 133 -20.38 -18.80 13.04
CA ARG A 133 -19.49 -17.69 13.38
C ARG A 133 -18.65 -17.27 12.20
N PHE A 134 -18.49 -15.95 12.02
CA PHE A 134 -17.48 -15.41 11.13
C PHE A 134 -16.21 -15.11 11.91
N LEU A 135 -15.08 -15.46 11.31
CA LEU A 135 -13.75 -15.31 11.87
C LEU A 135 -12.90 -14.49 10.89
N THR A 136 -11.95 -13.74 11.44
CA THR A 136 -10.83 -13.17 10.71
C THR A 136 -9.55 -13.73 11.31
N ASN A 137 -8.51 -13.91 10.52
CA ASN A 137 -7.22 -14.42 10.98
C ASN A 137 -6.07 -13.86 10.11
N HIS A 138 -4.85 -14.36 10.31
CA HIS A 138 -3.65 -13.88 9.60
C HIS A 138 -3.76 -13.95 8.07
N SER A 139 -4.64 -14.79 7.53
CA SER A 139 -4.84 -14.96 6.09
C SER A 139 -5.91 -14.04 5.50
N THR A 140 -6.87 -13.56 6.30
CA THR A 140 -7.98 -12.71 5.84
C THR A 140 -7.59 -11.24 5.80
N GLY A 141 -7.88 -10.49 4.74
CA GLY A 141 -7.61 -9.06 4.59
C GLY A 141 -8.85 -8.16 4.58
N LEU A 142 -8.63 -6.87 4.84
CA LEU A 142 -9.52 -5.79 4.42
C LEU A 142 -8.84 -5.05 3.28
N HIS A 143 -9.35 -5.20 2.06
CA HIS A 143 -8.82 -4.48 0.90
C HIS A 143 -9.65 -3.25 0.60
N VAL A 144 -8.96 -2.17 0.23
CA VAL A 144 -9.60 -0.96 -0.31
C VAL A 144 -9.05 -0.70 -1.71
N HIS A 145 -9.93 -0.61 -2.69
CA HIS A 145 -9.59 -0.22 -4.05
C HIS A 145 -9.94 1.23 -4.25
N VAL A 146 -8.96 2.11 -4.46
CA VAL A 146 -9.20 3.53 -4.74
C VAL A 146 -8.99 3.81 -6.23
N GLY A 147 -9.99 4.39 -6.88
CA GLY A 147 -9.99 4.77 -8.29
C GLY A 147 -10.53 6.19 -8.50
N CYS A 148 -10.73 6.59 -9.76
CA CYS A 148 -11.26 7.91 -10.12
C CYS A 148 -12.41 7.81 -11.13
N GLY A 149 -13.39 6.95 -10.84
CA GLY A 149 -14.52 6.63 -11.70
C GLY A 149 -14.29 5.45 -12.63
N ALA A 150 -15.38 4.78 -13.01
CA ALA A 150 -15.34 3.58 -13.84
C ALA A 150 -14.67 3.85 -15.21
N GLY A 151 -13.65 3.04 -15.53
CA GLY A 151 -12.92 3.13 -16.80
C GLY A 151 -11.84 4.22 -16.85
N ASN A 152 -11.73 5.06 -15.82
CA ASN A 152 -10.61 5.99 -15.66
C ASN A 152 -9.46 5.34 -14.88
N ARG A 153 -8.28 5.95 -14.95
CA ARG A 153 -7.10 5.52 -14.19
C ARG A 153 -6.61 6.65 -13.33
N ILE A 154 -6.20 6.33 -12.11
CA ILE A 154 -5.41 7.25 -11.28
C ILE A 154 -4.20 7.70 -12.10
N PRO A 155 -3.93 9.02 -12.24
CA PRO A 155 -2.80 9.51 -13.02
C PRO A 155 -1.47 8.88 -12.61
N LEU A 156 -0.56 8.70 -13.57
CA LEU A 156 0.74 8.08 -13.30
C LEU A 156 1.53 8.87 -12.26
N ARG A 157 1.55 10.22 -12.35
CA ARG A 157 2.16 11.09 -11.34
C ARG A 157 1.58 10.84 -9.94
N THR A 158 0.26 10.74 -9.81
CA THR A 158 -0.40 10.44 -8.53
C THR A 158 -0.02 9.05 -8.02
N SER A 159 0.10 8.06 -8.91
CA SER A 159 0.47 6.69 -8.55
C SER A 159 1.93 6.59 -8.08
N LYS A 160 2.85 7.30 -8.74
CA LYS A 160 4.26 7.44 -8.32
C LYS A 160 4.35 8.11 -6.96
N ASN A 161 3.63 9.22 -6.78
CA ASN A 161 3.55 9.94 -5.51
C ASN A 161 3.05 9.02 -4.40
N LEU A 162 2.02 8.20 -4.64
CA LEU A 162 1.53 7.28 -3.62
C LEU A 162 2.58 6.24 -3.23
N LEU A 163 3.26 5.62 -4.20
CA LEU A 163 4.31 4.65 -3.88
C LEU A 163 5.52 5.30 -3.19
N GLN A 164 5.90 6.52 -3.56
CA GLN A 164 6.93 7.30 -2.87
C GLN A 164 6.52 7.62 -1.44
N LEU A 165 5.28 8.08 -1.23
CA LEU A 165 4.74 8.39 0.09
C LEU A 165 4.72 7.13 0.97
N ALA A 166 4.21 6.01 0.45
CA ALA A 166 4.18 4.73 1.16
C ALA A 166 5.58 4.20 1.48
N THR A 167 6.56 4.43 0.60
CA THR A 167 7.96 4.04 0.83
C THR A 167 8.61 4.92 1.89
N ALA A 168 8.48 6.24 1.79
CA ALA A 168 9.09 7.20 2.72
C ALA A 168 8.50 7.12 4.14
N PHE A 169 7.21 6.81 4.23
CA PHE A 169 6.48 6.77 5.50
C PHE A 169 6.04 5.37 5.89
N GLU A 170 6.70 4.34 5.37
CA GLU A 170 6.42 2.94 5.70
C GLU A 170 6.41 2.73 7.22
N ARG A 171 7.39 3.32 7.92
CA ARG A 171 7.47 3.36 9.39
C ARG A 171 6.17 3.87 10.02
N CYS A 172 5.63 4.99 9.54
CA CYS A 172 4.40 5.56 10.08
C CYS A 172 3.20 4.65 9.79
N THR A 173 3.07 4.16 8.56
CA THR A 173 1.97 3.26 8.21
C THR A 173 2.03 1.91 8.94
N ASP A 174 3.22 1.43 9.28
CA ASP A 174 3.37 0.20 10.07
C ASP A 174 2.83 0.34 11.51
N GLU A 175 2.80 1.55 12.06
CA GLU A 175 2.28 1.80 13.41
C GLU A 175 0.78 1.47 13.52
N ILE A 176 0.01 1.63 12.45
CA ILE A 176 -1.44 1.38 12.44
C ILE A 176 -1.83 -0.07 12.14
N HIS A 177 -0.92 -0.87 11.59
CA HIS A 177 -1.19 -2.25 11.17
C HIS A 177 -0.84 -3.28 12.25
N ALA A 178 -1.45 -4.46 12.18
CA ALA A 178 -1.10 -5.59 13.05
C ALA A 178 0.34 -6.04 12.79
N ALA A 179 1.00 -6.60 13.81
CA ALA A 179 2.40 -7.02 13.70
C ALA A 179 2.62 -8.05 12.57
N ASN A 180 1.68 -8.99 12.40
CA ASN A 180 1.69 -9.99 11.32
C ASN A 180 1.53 -9.40 9.90
N ARG A 181 1.08 -8.14 9.77
CA ARG A 181 0.99 -7.44 8.46
C ARG A 181 2.25 -6.71 8.07
N ILE A 182 3.12 -6.41 9.04
CA ILE A 182 4.33 -5.62 8.81
C ILE A 182 5.61 -6.47 8.93
N ALA A 183 5.54 -7.57 9.69
CA ALA A 183 6.68 -8.45 9.96
C ALA A 183 6.96 -9.34 8.77
N TRP A 184 7.88 -8.94 7.90
CA TRP A 184 8.28 -9.75 6.75
C TRP A 184 9.77 -10.09 6.71
N PRO A 185 10.16 -11.38 6.51
CA PRO A 185 9.43 -12.63 6.75
C PRO A 185 10.03 -13.32 7.99
N ALA A 186 9.60 -12.94 9.20
CA ALA A 186 10.31 -13.40 10.39
C ALA A 186 9.92 -14.81 10.85
N GLU A 187 8.72 -15.33 10.59
CA GLU A 187 8.25 -16.57 11.25
C GLU A 187 7.35 -17.50 10.41
N TRP A 188 7.68 -17.73 9.14
CA TRP A 188 7.13 -18.92 8.48
C TRP A 188 7.99 -20.13 8.86
N GLN A 189 7.45 -20.99 9.73
CA GLN A 189 8.08 -22.26 10.09
C GLN A 189 8.25 -23.12 8.83
N GLU A 190 9.41 -23.77 8.70
CA GLU A 190 9.67 -24.76 7.65
C GLU A 190 8.57 -25.84 7.70
N GLY A 191 7.70 -25.90 6.68
CA GLY A 191 6.62 -26.89 6.62
C GLY A 191 5.44 -26.55 5.70
N ASP A 192 5.21 -25.26 5.40
CA ASP A 192 4.09 -24.79 4.56
C ASP A 192 4.32 -24.92 3.03
N ASP A 193 4.90 -26.04 2.60
CA ASP A 193 5.04 -26.38 1.18
C ASP A 193 3.72 -26.98 0.66
N PHE A 194 2.84 -26.14 0.07
CA PHE A 194 1.74 -26.64 -0.75
C PHE A 194 1.88 -26.26 -2.23
N ASP A 195 1.58 -27.25 -3.07
CA ASP A 195 1.54 -27.22 -4.54
C ASP A 195 0.41 -26.31 -5.04
N GLY A 196 0.71 -25.10 -5.52
CA GLY A 196 -0.21 -24.40 -6.44
C GLY A 196 -0.28 -22.87 -6.40
N GLY A 197 0.33 -22.18 -5.43
CA GLY A 197 0.32 -20.71 -5.36
C GLY A 197 1.39 -20.18 -4.39
N PRO A 198 1.65 -18.87 -4.31
CA PRO A 198 2.59 -18.30 -3.36
C PRO A 198 2.06 -18.45 -1.92
N ALA A 199 2.16 -19.65 -1.36
CA ALA A 199 1.94 -19.87 0.07
C ALA A 199 2.87 -18.94 0.84
N GLY A 200 2.27 -17.95 1.51
CA GLY A 200 2.89 -17.14 2.56
C GLY A 200 3.24 -15.71 2.21
N VAL A 201 3.24 -15.26 0.95
CA VAL A 201 3.81 -13.95 0.56
C VAL A 201 2.72 -12.94 0.17
N TRP A 202 2.10 -12.31 1.16
CA TRP A 202 1.04 -11.32 0.95
C TRP A 202 1.41 -9.98 1.59
N HIS A 203 0.80 -8.89 1.12
CA HIS A 203 0.94 -7.53 1.66
C HIS A 203 2.40 -7.07 1.91
N ILE A 204 3.33 -7.48 1.04
CA ILE A 204 4.75 -7.16 1.18
C ILE A 204 4.96 -5.63 1.12
N PRO A 205 5.65 -5.04 2.11
CA PRO A 205 5.94 -3.61 2.11
C PRO A 205 6.90 -3.16 0.99
N PRO A 206 6.86 -1.88 0.58
CA PRO A 206 7.79 -1.31 -0.41
C PRO A 206 9.27 -1.59 -0.14
N SER A 207 9.74 -1.38 1.10
CA SER A 207 11.14 -1.57 1.52
C SER A 207 11.69 -2.94 1.13
N TRP A 208 10.91 -4.01 1.32
CA TRP A 208 11.33 -5.36 0.98
C TRP A 208 11.57 -5.52 -0.52
N TRP A 209 10.71 -4.95 -1.37
CA TRP A 209 10.87 -5.02 -2.82
C TRP A 209 12.17 -4.36 -3.25
N PHE A 210 12.51 -3.20 -2.69
CA PHE A 210 13.76 -2.52 -3.01
C PHE A 210 14.99 -3.32 -2.59
N HIS A 211 15.00 -3.87 -1.37
CA HIS A 211 16.08 -4.73 -0.90
C HIS A 211 16.27 -6.01 -1.75
N ASN A 212 15.21 -6.54 -2.35
CA ASN A 212 15.28 -7.77 -3.15
C ASN A 212 15.47 -7.52 -4.66
N ASN A 213 15.19 -6.30 -5.15
CA ASN A 213 15.35 -5.91 -6.55
C ASN A 213 16.65 -5.15 -6.86
N GLY A 214 17.32 -4.58 -5.86
CA GLY A 214 18.51 -3.72 -5.97
C GLY A 214 19.85 -4.41 -5.72
N SER A 215 20.97 -3.69 -5.88
CA SER A 215 22.35 -4.17 -5.95
C SER A 215 23.01 -4.34 -4.58
N CYS A 216 23.87 -5.35 -4.47
CA CYS A 216 24.69 -5.74 -3.32
C CYS A 216 25.70 -4.69 -2.80
N ASP A 217 25.50 -3.40 -3.05
CA ASP A 217 26.38 -2.33 -2.61
C ASP A 217 25.71 -1.58 -1.45
N ASN A 218 26.44 -1.47 -0.33
CA ASN A 218 26.00 -1.09 1.02
C ASN A 218 25.42 0.34 1.20
N HIS A 219 24.83 0.96 0.16
CA HIS A 219 24.27 2.32 0.19
C HIS A 219 22.87 2.36 -0.43
N ASP A 220 21.95 1.58 0.16
CA ASP A 220 20.51 1.56 -0.14
C ASP A 220 19.79 2.63 0.70
N ILE A 221 19.89 3.88 0.29
CA ILE A 221 19.23 5.00 0.99
C ILE A 221 17.84 5.31 0.41
N LEU A 222 16.94 5.76 1.28
CA LEU A 222 15.53 6.06 0.95
C LEU A 222 15.39 6.86 -0.35
N PHE A 223 16.13 7.97 -0.50
CA PHE A 223 15.95 8.88 -1.63
C PHE A 223 16.31 8.25 -2.98
N LYS A 224 17.20 7.26 -3.00
CA LYS A 224 17.50 6.48 -4.20
C LYS A 224 16.32 5.58 -4.58
N TRP A 225 15.63 4.97 -3.62
CA TRP A 225 14.40 4.22 -3.90
C TRP A 225 13.30 5.15 -4.43
N LEU A 226 13.16 6.33 -3.82
CA LEU A 226 12.20 7.34 -4.27
C LEU A 226 12.50 7.83 -5.70
N SER A 227 13.78 7.96 -6.07
CA SER A 227 14.18 8.35 -7.43
C SER A 227 13.93 7.23 -8.44
N ILE A 228 14.10 5.96 -8.06
CA ILE A 228 13.73 4.80 -8.90
C ILE A 228 12.23 4.85 -9.23
N ILE A 229 11.37 5.11 -8.22
CA ILE A 229 9.92 5.27 -8.45
C ILE A 229 9.66 6.45 -9.39
N GLU A 230 10.34 7.58 -9.18
CA GLU A 230 10.21 8.76 -10.03
C GLU A 230 10.68 8.52 -11.48
N ARG A 231 11.60 7.60 -11.72
CA ARG A 231 12.07 7.31 -13.08
C ARG A 231 11.10 6.48 -13.90
N THR A 232 10.07 5.88 -13.27
CA THR A 232 9.09 5.06 -13.99
C THR A 232 8.29 5.89 -15.01
N GLN A 233 8.20 5.36 -16.24
CA GLN A 233 7.56 6.04 -17.38
C GLN A 233 6.19 5.46 -17.75
N SER A 234 5.76 4.39 -17.08
CA SER A 234 4.49 3.71 -17.36
C SER A 234 3.98 2.99 -16.11
N TYR A 235 2.68 2.69 -16.08
CA TYR A 235 2.09 1.87 -15.02
C TYR A 235 2.69 0.46 -14.95
N GLU A 236 3.10 -0.10 -16.09
CA GLU A 236 3.78 -1.39 -16.14
C GLU A 236 5.16 -1.32 -15.47
N HIS A 237 5.93 -0.26 -15.74
CA HIS A 237 7.21 -0.02 -15.05
C HIS A 237 7.02 0.23 -13.55
N LEU A 238 5.98 0.97 -13.16
CA LEU A 238 5.65 1.20 -11.75
C LEU A 238 5.34 -0.11 -11.03
N SER A 239 4.49 -0.96 -11.65
CA SER A 239 4.14 -2.25 -11.06
C SER A 239 5.26 -3.27 -11.12
N ALA A 240 6.23 -3.12 -12.01
CA ALA A 240 7.41 -3.98 -12.06
C ALA A 240 8.32 -3.80 -10.83
N ILE A 241 8.19 -2.70 -10.07
CA ILE A 241 8.87 -2.54 -8.78
C ILE A 241 8.47 -3.65 -7.80
N SER A 242 7.23 -4.13 -7.85
CA SER A 242 6.72 -5.24 -7.01
C SER A 242 6.93 -6.62 -7.66
N ARG A 243 8.02 -6.81 -8.41
CA ARG A 243 8.39 -8.10 -9.01
C ARG A 243 9.86 -8.38 -8.75
N VAL A 244 10.16 -9.56 -8.23
CA VAL A 244 11.55 -10.03 -8.07
C VAL A 244 12.06 -10.52 -9.42
N ASP A 245 13.24 -10.04 -9.82
CA ASP A 245 13.92 -10.47 -11.04
C ASP A 245 14.22 -11.98 -11.00
N ASP A 246 13.60 -12.72 -11.92
CA ASP A 246 13.76 -14.18 -12.08
C ASP A 246 15.21 -14.61 -12.36
N SER A 247 16.08 -13.69 -12.79
CA SER A 247 17.49 -13.94 -13.09
C SER A 247 18.41 -13.85 -11.86
N LYS A 248 17.95 -13.27 -10.74
CA LYS A 248 18.74 -13.15 -9.51
C LYS A 248 18.61 -14.39 -8.62
N PRO A 249 19.63 -14.73 -7.80
CA PRO A 249 19.51 -15.80 -6.81
C PRO A 249 18.33 -15.49 -5.90
N ARG A 250 17.24 -16.23 -6.07
CA ARG A 250 16.07 -16.05 -5.23
C ARG A 250 16.45 -16.36 -3.78
N SER A 251 15.97 -15.53 -2.86
CA SER A 251 15.94 -15.88 -1.44
C SER A 251 15.46 -17.32 -1.29
N LYS A 252 15.99 -18.06 -0.30
CA LYS A 252 15.57 -19.45 -0.04
C LYS A 252 14.04 -19.58 0.11
N TYR A 253 13.37 -18.49 0.48
CA TYR A 253 11.92 -18.37 0.64
C TYR A 253 11.12 -18.21 -0.67
N LEU A 254 11.76 -17.92 -1.81
CA LEU A 254 11.10 -17.65 -3.12
C LEU A 254 11.44 -18.71 -4.19
N ARG A 255 12.11 -19.81 -3.82
CA ARG A 255 12.54 -20.86 -4.76
C ARG A 255 11.37 -21.27 -5.67
N ASN A 256 11.51 -21.01 -6.97
CA ASN A 256 10.56 -21.33 -8.06
C ASN A 256 9.22 -20.55 -8.14
N LYS A 257 8.94 -19.57 -7.25
CA LYS A 257 7.68 -18.80 -7.25
C LYS A 257 7.77 -17.44 -7.99
N ARG A 258 6.77 -17.10 -8.82
CA ARG A 258 6.62 -15.76 -9.44
C ARG A 258 5.99 -14.81 -8.43
N THR A 259 6.62 -13.66 -8.22
CA THR A 259 6.03 -12.54 -7.47
C THR A 259 5.33 -11.59 -8.44
N CYS A 260 4.27 -10.94 -7.98
CA CYS A 260 3.54 -9.94 -8.74
C CYS A 260 3.01 -8.84 -7.81
N GLY A 261 2.39 -7.80 -8.39
CA GLY A 261 1.85 -6.70 -7.59
C GLY A 261 0.75 -7.12 -6.61
N HIS A 262 0.09 -8.26 -6.84
CA HIS A 262 -0.89 -8.85 -5.91
C HIS A 262 -0.25 -9.26 -4.56
N ASN A 263 1.07 -9.54 -4.55
CA ASN A 263 1.79 -9.82 -3.30
C ASN A 263 2.15 -8.55 -2.52
N SER A 264 1.98 -7.36 -3.10
CA SER A 264 2.39 -6.09 -2.51
C SER A 264 1.33 -5.54 -1.54
N ALA A 265 1.79 -4.84 -0.51
CA ALA A 265 1.01 -3.96 0.34
C ALA A 265 0.14 -2.96 -0.46
N TYR A 266 0.69 -2.50 -1.58
CA TYR A 266 0.08 -1.56 -2.51
C TYR A 266 0.15 -2.16 -3.92
N ASN A 267 -0.99 -2.59 -4.46
CA ASN A 267 -1.08 -3.25 -5.74
C ASN A 267 -1.46 -2.25 -6.86
N PHE A 268 -0.52 -2.03 -7.78
CA PHE A 268 -0.67 -1.14 -8.93
C PHE A 268 -1.01 -1.87 -10.23
N GLU A 269 -1.13 -3.21 -10.22
CA GLU A 269 -1.46 -3.99 -11.43
C GLU A 269 -2.83 -3.67 -12.00
N ASN A 270 -3.72 -3.13 -11.17
CA ASN A 270 -5.06 -2.73 -11.56
C ASN A 270 -5.08 -1.47 -12.46
N LEU A 271 -3.95 -0.77 -12.63
CA LEU A 271 -3.82 0.45 -13.43
C LEU A 271 -3.47 0.20 -14.92
N TYR A 272 -3.22 -1.05 -15.32
CA TYR A 272 -2.93 -1.38 -16.72
C TYR A 272 -3.48 -2.76 -17.10
N PRO A 273 -3.79 -2.99 -18.39
CA PRO A 273 -4.32 -4.27 -18.83
C PRO A 273 -3.27 -5.38 -18.69
N LYS A 274 -3.65 -6.53 -18.09
CA LYS A 274 -2.71 -7.65 -17.87
C LYS A 274 -2.46 -8.48 -19.14
N SER A 275 -3.25 -8.29 -20.19
CA SER A 275 -3.05 -8.90 -21.50
C SER A 275 -3.68 -8.05 -22.60
N SER A 276 -3.24 -8.25 -23.85
CA SER A 276 -3.81 -7.58 -25.03
C SER A 276 -5.30 -7.89 -25.25
N TRP A 277 -5.83 -8.95 -24.62
CA TRP A 277 -7.23 -9.35 -24.70
C TRP A 277 -8.11 -8.70 -23.62
N GLN A 278 -7.51 -8.24 -22.52
CA GLN A 278 -8.21 -7.42 -21.52
C GLN A 278 -8.22 -5.97 -22.01
N GLN A 279 -9.31 -5.57 -22.64
CA GLN A 279 -9.47 -4.23 -23.21
C GLN A 279 -9.63 -3.13 -22.14
N THR A 280 -9.91 -3.50 -20.89
CA THR A 280 -10.18 -2.57 -19.78
C THR A 280 -9.39 -2.95 -18.53
N CYS A 281 -8.78 -1.96 -17.89
CA CYS A 281 -8.16 -2.10 -16.56
C CYS A 281 -9.15 -1.63 -15.49
N LYS A 282 -9.07 -2.20 -14.27
CA LYS A 282 -9.92 -1.78 -13.14
C LYS A 282 -9.75 -0.28 -12.82
N GLY A 283 -8.54 0.25 -13.05
CA GLY A 283 -8.24 1.67 -12.88
C GLY A 283 -8.04 2.10 -11.42
N THR A 284 -7.85 1.13 -10.54
CA THR A 284 -7.72 1.34 -9.09
C THR A 284 -6.30 1.06 -8.61
N ILE A 285 -5.95 1.64 -7.47
CA ILE A 285 -4.85 1.19 -6.62
C ILE A 285 -5.48 0.42 -5.47
N GLU A 286 -4.95 -0.75 -5.18
CA GLU A 286 -5.48 -1.64 -4.15
C GLU A 286 -4.56 -1.66 -2.94
N PHE A 287 -5.13 -1.38 -1.77
CA PHE A 287 -4.44 -1.33 -0.48
C PHE A 287 -4.72 -2.62 0.28
N ARG A 288 -3.67 -3.38 0.61
CA ARG A 288 -3.76 -4.76 1.12
C ARG A 288 -3.16 -4.99 2.50
N GLN A 289 -2.62 -3.95 3.13
CA GLN A 289 -1.92 -4.08 4.42
C GLN A 289 -2.85 -4.25 5.62
N HIS A 290 -4.14 -3.95 5.49
CA HIS A 290 -5.06 -4.02 6.63
C HIS A 290 -5.49 -5.47 6.89
N ALA A 291 -5.43 -5.85 8.16
CA ALA A 291 -5.98 -7.11 8.65
C ALA A 291 -7.48 -7.25 8.33
N GLY A 292 -7.94 -8.47 8.10
CA GLY A 292 -9.37 -8.76 8.01
C GLY A 292 -10.06 -8.27 9.29
N THR A 293 -11.23 -7.66 9.13
CA THR A 293 -12.00 -7.14 10.26
C THR A 293 -13.48 -7.01 9.91
N THR A 294 -14.33 -7.15 10.92
CA THR A 294 -15.75 -6.80 10.87
C THR A 294 -16.06 -5.56 11.71
N ASP A 295 -15.04 -4.90 12.27
CA ASP A 295 -15.19 -3.65 13.02
C ASP A 295 -15.52 -2.49 12.08
N PHE A 296 -16.70 -1.90 12.29
CA PHE A 296 -17.20 -0.82 11.46
C PHE A 296 -16.27 0.41 11.47
N LEU A 297 -15.71 0.77 12.62
CA LEU A 297 -14.84 1.94 12.76
C LEU A 297 -13.51 1.73 12.06
N GLU A 298 -12.89 0.56 12.23
CA GLU A 298 -11.65 0.22 11.54
C GLU A 298 -11.85 0.31 10.02
N ILE A 299 -12.96 -0.23 9.50
CA ILE A 299 -13.30 -0.17 8.07
C ILE A 299 -13.43 1.29 7.60
N ILE A 300 -14.23 2.13 8.26
CA ILE A 300 -14.44 3.51 7.79
C ILE A 300 -13.17 4.37 7.89
N HIS A 301 -12.36 4.17 8.92
CA HIS A 301 -11.13 4.95 9.11
C HIS A 301 -10.03 4.49 8.14
N TRP A 302 -9.98 3.20 7.80
CA TRP A 302 -9.10 2.70 6.74
C TRP A 302 -9.49 3.22 5.35
N ILE A 303 -10.79 3.24 5.02
CA ILE A 303 -11.29 3.89 3.79
C ILE A 303 -10.91 5.37 3.76
N ALA A 304 -11.11 6.09 4.87
CA ALA A 304 -10.79 7.51 4.96
C ALA A 304 -9.28 7.78 4.76
N LEU A 305 -8.41 6.96 5.36
CA LEU A 305 -6.96 7.10 5.21
C LEU A 305 -6.51 6.81 3.77
N THR A 306 -6.87 5.66 3.21
CA THR A 306 -6.44 5.24 1.87
C THR A 306 -6.90 6.22 0.78
N THR A 307 -8.15 6.67 0.84
CA THR A 307 -8.68 7.69 -0.09
C THR A 307 -8.01 9.04 0.11
N ARG A 308 -7.67 9.42 1.35
CA ARG A 308 -6.95 10.66 1.63
C ARG A 308 -5.52 10.65 1.13
N MET A 309 -4.80 9.53 1.26
CA MET A 309 -3.46 9.37 0.69
C MET A 309 -3.48 9.62 -0.82
N VAL A 310 -4.43 9.03 -1.54
CA VAL A 310 -4.57 9.22 -3.01
C VAL A 310 -4.92 10.67 -3.36
N SER A 311 -5.87 11.29 -2.65
CA SER A 311 -6.23 12.70 -2.86
C SER A 311 -5.03 13.62 -2.62
N TYR A 312 -4.32 13.46 -1.51
CA TYR A 312 -3.13 14.23 -1.19
C TYR A 312 -2.07 14.11 -2.29
N CYS A 313 -1.74 12.87 -2.69
CA CYS A 313 -0.76 12.60 -3.75
C CYS A 313 -1.14 13.19 -5.11
N HIS A 314 -2.42 13.46 -5.35
CA HIS A 314 -2.89 14.15 -6.56
C HIS A 314 -2.78 15.67 -6.47
N ASP A 315 -3.19 16.23 -5.33
CA ASP A 315 -3.37 17.69 -5.17
C ASP A 315 -2.06 18.42 -4.84
N VAL A 316 -1.12 17.71 -4.21
CA VAL A 316 0.14 18.29 -3.71
C VAL A 316 1.03 18.83 -4.83
N GLN A 317 1.63 20.01 -4.59
CA GLN A 317 2.61 20.60 -5.50
C GLN A 317 3.96 19.86 -5.43
N PRO A 318 4.76 19.86 -6.50
CA PRO A 318 6.01 19.10 -6.53
C PRO A 318 6.97 19.41 -5.38
N ALA A 319 7.23 20.70 -5.12
CA ALA A 319 8.11 21.15 -4.05
C ALA A 319 7.59 20.76 -2.65
N ASP A 320 6.30 21.00 -2.38
CA ASP A 320 5.65 20.59 -1.12
C ASP A 320 5.73 19.07 -0.92
N PHE A 321 5.56 18.30 -1.99
CA PHE A 321 5.63 16.84 -1.92
C PHE A 321 7.03 16.35 -1.60
N LEU A 322 8.06 16.92 -2.26
CA LEU A 322 9.46 16.62 -1.97
C LEU A 322 9.84 17.01 -0.53
N THR A 323 9.32 18.14 -0.05
CA THR A 323 9.49 18.62 1.33
C THR A 323 8.94 17.59 2.32
N VAL A 324 7.76 17.04 2.03
CA VAL A 324 7.19 15.96 2.81
C VAL A 324 8.05 14.70 2.72
N LEU A 325 8.48 14.25 1.54
CA LEU A 325 9.37 13.08 1.42
C LEU A 325 10.70 13.24 2.20
N ALA A 326 11.22 14.45 2.33
CA ALA A 326 12.43 14.74 3.11
C ALA A 326 12.26 14.39 4.61
N HIS A 327 11.05 14.46 5.15
CA HIS A 327 10.75 13.99 6.51
C HIS A 327 10.80 12.47 6.68
N GLY A 328 10.84 11.69 5.59
CA GLY A 328 10.86 10.22 5.67
C GLY A 328 12.08 9.66 6.44
N VAL A 329 13.18 10.42 6.53
CA VAL A 329 14.36 10.07 7.32
C VAL A 329 14.41 10.74 8.70
N ASP A 330 13.45 11.62 9.01
CA ASP A 330 13.38 12.32 10.29
C ASP A 330 12.67 11.42 11.34
N PRO A 331 13.40 10.90 12.35
CA PRO A 331 12.80 10.04 13.37
C PRO A 331 11.75 10.76 14.22
N SER A 332 11.80 12.10 14.30
CA SER A 332 10.85 12.91 15.05
C SER A 332 9.53 13.13 14.33
N PHE A 333 9.49 12.97 13.00
CA PHE A 333 8.27 13.01 12.21
C PHE A 333 7.53 11.68 12.34
N GLY A 334 6.51 11.64 13.20
CA GLY A 334 5.78 10.42 13.56
C GLY A 334 4.45 10.25 12.82
N LEU A 335 3.71 9.20 13.20
CA LEU A 335 2.39 8.90 12.64
C LEU A 335 1.43 10.10 12.69
N ARG A 336 1.37 10.82 13.81
CA ARG A 336 0.49 12.00 13.94
C ARG A 336 0.83 13.08 12.92
N ASP A 337 2.12 13.37 12.74
CA ASP A 337 2.60 14.38 11.78
C ASP A 337 2.27 13.94 10.36
N PHE A 338 2.50 12.66 10.04
CA PHE A 338 2.14 12.06 8.75
C PHE A 338 0.64 12.21 8.43
N LEU A 339 -0.23 11.74 9.33
CA LEU A 339 -1.69 11.79 9.13
C LEU A 339 -2.18 13.24 9.01
N SER A 340 -1.63 14.14 9.81
CA SER A 340 -1.97 15.57 9.75
C SER A 340 -1.50 16.21 8.45
N THR A 341 -0.30 15.87 7.98
CA THR A 341 0.32 16.39 6.75
C THR A 341 -0.48 16.00 5.52
N ILE A 342 -0.89 14.74 5.42
CA ILE A 342 -1.76 14.30 4.32
C ILE A 342 -3.19 14.82 4.47
N GLY A 343 -3.54 15.45 5.59
CA GLY A 343 -4.84 16.07 5.85
C GLY A 343 -5.94 15.06 6.19
N CYS A 344 -5.62 14.00 6.94
CA CYS A 344 -6.63 13.09 7.46
C CYS A 344 -7.63 13.83 8.37
N PRO A 345 -8.91 13.41 8.39
CA PRO A 345 -9.89 13.94 9.34
C PRO A 345 -9.44 13.73 10.80
N ALA A 346 -9.85 14.64 11.69
CA ALA A 346 -9.43 14.62 13.10
C ALA A 346 -9.89 13.34 13.82
N GLU A 347 -11.06 12.82 13.46
CA GLU A 347 -11.59 11.55 13.94
C GLU A 347 -10.72 10.36 13.52
N THR A 348 -10.24 10.35 12.27
CA THR A 348 -9.32 9.30 11.76
C THR A 348 -7.96 9.38 12.44
N ILE A 349 -7.45 10.59 12.68
CA ILE A 349 -6.22 10.78 13.47
C ILE A 349 -6.43 10.24 14.89
N SER A 350 -7.52 10.62 15.55
CA SER A 350 -7.80 10.20 16.93
C SER A 350 -7.94 8.68 17.05
N HIS A 351 -8.60 8.04 16.08
CA HIS A 351 -8.77 6.58 16.00
C HIS A 351 -7.43 5.85 15.93
N PHE A 352 -6.55 6.25 14.99
CA PHE A 352 -5.26 5.57 14.82
C PHE A 352 -4.25 5.91 15.92
N MET A 353 -4.33 7.09 16.50
CA MET A 353 -3.51 7.47 17.66
C MET A 353 -3.94 6.78 18.95
N GLN A 354 -5.09 6.09 18.96
CA GLN A 354 -5.70 5.49 20.14
C GLN A 354 -5.82 6.52 21.29
N ASP A 355 -6.14 7.77 20.95
CA ASP A 355 -6.35 8.80 21.96
C ASP A 355 -7.57 8.37 22.81
N ASP A 356 -7.36 7.98 24.07
CA ASP A 356 -8.31 7.39 25.05
C ASP A 356 -9.68 8.13 25.21
N ASN A 357 -9.87 9.27 24.54
CA ASN A 357 -11.10 10.05 24.53
C ASN A 357 -12.02 9.78 23.32
N ALA A 358 -11.60 8.98 22.33
CA ALA A 358 -12.47 8.56 21.23
C ALA A 358 -13.30 7.33 21.63
N LEU A 359 -14.09 7.46 22.70
CA LEU A 359 -15.15 6.51 23.03
C LEU A 359 -16.31 6.74 22.04
N ILE A 360 -16.11 6.36 20.78
CA ILE A 360 -17.10 6.54 19.72
C ILE A 360 -17.24 5.22 18.98
N GLY A 361 -18.18 4.40 19.44
CA GLY A 361 -18.91 3.52 18.53
C GLY A 361 -18.38 2.11 18.32
N MET A 362 -18.01 1.37 19.38
CA MET A 362 -18.55 -0.01 19.39
C MET A 362 -20.04 0.15 19.13
N LEU A 363 -20.60 -0.60 18.17
CA LEU A 363 -22.04 -0.64 17.92
C LEU A 363 -22.76 -0.39 19.25
N THR A 364 -23.37 0.79 19.41
CA THR A 364 -24.32 0.95 20.50
C THR A 364 -25.25 -0.21 20.29
N GLN A 365 -25.31 -1.12 21.27
CA GLN A 365 -26.18 -2.30 21.30
C GLN A 365 -27.67 -1.91 21.30
N ASP A 366 -28.04 -0.83 20.61
CA ASP A 366 -29.40 -0.54 20.26
C ASP A 366 -29.81 -1.57 19.23
N GLN A 367 -30.34 -2.67 19.78
CA GLN A 367 -30.77 -3.91 19.14
C GLN A 367 -29.65 -4.89 18.76
N ALA A 368 -28.73 -5.17 19.70
CA ALA A 368 -27.95 -6.41 19.60
C ALA A 368 -28.91 -7.60 19.53
N LEU A 369 -29.01 -8.22 18.35
CA LEU A 369 -29.69 -9.50 18.20
C LEU A 369 -28.98 -10.52 19.12
N PRO A 370 -29.72 -11.46 19.72
CA PRO A 370 -29.10 -12.47 20.56
C PRO A 370 -28.13 -13.30 19.71
N VAL A 371 -26.83 -13.05 19.87
CA VAL A 371 -25.77 -13.90 19.35
C VAL A 371 -25.77 -15.17 20.19
N VAL A 372 -25.86 -16.33 19.54
CA VAL A 372 -25.74 -17.62 20.23
C VAL A 372 -24.32 -17.70 20.80
N LYS A 373 -24.21 -17.77 22.12
CA LYS A 373 -22.92 -17.95 22.78
C LYS A 373 -22.40 -19.35 22.48
N LEU A 374 -21.31 -19.41 21.74
CA LEU A 374 -20.55 -20.61 21.49
C LEU A 374 -19.33 -20.57 22.42
N GLU A 375 -19.55 -20.97 23.67
CA GLU A 375 -18.57 -20.88 24.77
C GLU A 375 -17.21 -21.51 24.38
N ASP A 376 -17.22 -22.51 23.49
CA ASP A 376 -16.01 -23.24 23.05
C ASP A 376 -15.11 -22.46 22.07
N PHE A 377 -15.57 -21.34 21.50
CA PHE A 377 -14.82 -20.59 20.47
C PHE A 377 -14.54 -19.13 20.84
N GLU A 378 -15.07 -18.64 21.96
CA GLU A 378 -14.82 -17.27 22.40
C GLU A 378 -13.31 -17.01 22.59
N ASP A 379 -12.56 -18.01 23.09
CA ASP A 379 -11.11 -17.90 23.26
C ASP A 379 -10.36 -17.88 21.92
N LEU A 380 -10.75 -18.72 20.95
CA LEU A 380 -10.14 -18.72 19.60
C LEU A 380 -10.38 -17.39 18.89
N ILE A 381 -11.62 -16.90 18.96
CA ILE A 381 -12.03 -15.63 18.34
C ILE A 381 -11.31 -14.47 19.00
N ALA A 382 -11.27 -14.44 20.34
CA ALA A 382 -10.52 -13.43 21.07
C ALA A 382 -9.03 -13.46 20.74
N ALA A 383 -8.43 -14.65 20.57
CA ALA A 383 -7.02 -14.79 20.18
C ALA A 383 -6.78 -14.27 18.75
N ASN A 384 -7.65 -14.63 17.80
CA ASN A 384 -7.58 -14.15 16.42
C ASN A 384 -7.79 -12.63 16.33
N ASP A 385 -8.81 -12.12 17.02
CA ASP A 385 -9.09 -10.69 17.12
C ASP A 385 -7.90 -9.96 17.75
N GLN A 386 -7.32 -10.51 18.82
CA GLN A 386 -6.11 -9.96 19.43
C GLN A 386 -4.94 -9.98 18.44
N GLU A 387 -4.73 -11.03 17.66
CA GLU A 387 -3.68 -11.09 16.65
C GLU A 387 -3.89 -10.05 15.53
N GLN A 388 -5.12 -9.92 15.03
CA GLN A 388 -5.48 -8.96 13.96
C GLN A 388 -5.55 -7.50 14.44
N THR A 389 -5.77 -7.25 15.73
CA THR A 389 -5.89 -5.90 16.29
C THR A 389 -4.68 -5.48 17.12
N SER A 390 -3.79 -6.40 17.50
CA SER A 390 -2.59 -6.08 18.27
C SER A 390 -1.63 -5.24 17.45
N ARG A 391 -1.83 -3.92 17.57
CA ARG A 391 -0.82 -2.90 17.28
C ARG A 391 0.30 -2.91 18.33
N ALA A 392 0.13 -3.68 19.42
CA ALA A 392 0.81 -3.57 20.70
C ALA A 392 1.84 -4.67 20.97
N ASP A 393 2.44 -5.29 19.94
CA ASP A 393 3.75 -5.94 20.13
C ASP A 393 4.85 -4.91 19.83
N PRO A 394 5.18 -4.00 20.77
CA PRO A 394 6.14 -2.93 20.53
C PRO A 394 7.53 -3.50 20.28
N VAL A 395 7.85 -4.70 20.77
CA VAL A 395 9.16 -5.30 20.60
C VAL A 395 9.30 -5.81 19.17
N LEU A 396 8.36 -6.61 18.68
CA LEU A 396 8.37 -7.09 17.30
C LEU A 396 8.26 -5.91 16.32
N LYS A 397 7.36 -4.95 16.56
CA LYS A 397 7.26 -3.74 15.73
C LYS A 397 8.58 -2.97 15.71
N SER A 398 9.19 -2.71 16.88
CA SER A 398 10.47 -2.00 16.93
C SER A 398 11.58 -2.74 16.20
N ILE A 399 11.64 -4.08 16.30
CA ILE A 399 12.62 -4.91 15.58
C ILE A 399 12.37 -4.84 14.07
N VAL A 400 11.13 -5.03 13.62
CA VAL A 400 10.75 -5.02 12.21
C VAL A 400 11.00 -3.64 11.59
N MET A 401 10.58 -2.57 12.26
CA MET A 401 10.81 -1.19 11.82
C MET A 401 12.30 -0.85 11.79
N ALA A 402 13.09 -1.36 12.74
CA ALA A 402 14.54 -1.21 12.73
C ALA A 402 15.22 -2.01 11.61
N GLN A 403 14.66 -3.16 11.22
CA GLN A 403 15.17 -4.01 10.13
C GLN A 403 14.78 -3.49 8.73
N LYS A 404 13.71 -2.71 8.62
CA LYS A 404 13.33 -1.94 7.42
C LYS A 404 14.25 -0.73 7.18
N SER A 405 15.45 -0.75 7.77
CA SER A 405 16.42 0.33 7.77
C SER A 405 16.62 0.84 6.34
N TYR A 406 16.24 2.09 6.12
CA TYR A 406 16.44 2.88 4.90
C TYR A 406 17.92 3.15 4.59
N GLY A 407 18.79 2.15 4.77
CA GLY A 407 20.24 2.31 4.75
C GLY A 407 20.81 3.05 5.96
N ILE A 408 20.01 3.32 7.00
CA ILE A 408 20.45 4.10 8.16
C ILE A 408 21.18 3.22 9.16
N HIS A 409 22.50 3.36 9.29
CA HIS A 409 23.17 2.84 10.48
C HIS A 409 22.69 3.66 11.68
N PRO A 410 22.24 3.04 12.79
CA PRO A 410 21.65 3.74 13.95
C PRO A 410 22.49 4.89 14.54
N GLU A 411 23.79 4.93 14.24
CA GLU A 411 24.72 5.97 14.67
C GLU A 411 24.64 7.28 13.86
N TYR A 412 24.10 7.26 12.63
CA TYR A 412 23.95 8.46 11.78
C TYR A 412 22.59 9.14 11.90
N ILE A 413 21.60 8.51 12.56
CA ILE A 413 20.25 9.05 12.80
C ILE A 413 20.29 10.45 13.45
N ASN A 414 21.33 10.75 14.24
CA ASN A 414 21.46 12.01 14.97
C ASN A 414 22.35 13.06 14.29
N ILE A 415 22.86 12.80 13.07
CA ILE A 415 23.99 13.58 12.52
C ILE A 415 23.60 14.43 11.31
N ILE A 416 22.55 14.07 10.56
CA ILE A 416 22.22 14.73 9.29
C ILE A 416 20.82 15.34 9.36
N SER A 417 20.77 16.68 9.32
CA SER A 417 19.54 17.44 9.17
C SER A 417 19.43 17.88 7.72
N ILE A 418 18.41 17.38 7.03
CA ILE A 418 18.06 17.88 5.69
C ILE A 418 17.50 19.30 5.87
N PRO A 419 18.02 20.30 5.13
CA PRO A 419 17.47 21.65 5.16
C PRO A 419 16.13 21.64 4.39
N ILE A 420 15.06 21.25 5.07
CA ILE A 420 13.72 21.11 4.48
C ILE A 420 13.26 22.43 3.85
N GLU A 421 13.63 23.56 4.43
CA GLU A 421 13.40 24.90 3.89
C GLU A 421 14.09 25.18 2.54
N ALA A 422 15.11 24.41 2.17
CA ALA A 422 15.84 24.57 0.90
C ALA A 422 15.24 23.73 -0.25
N VAL A 423 14.29 22.82 0.03
CA VAL A 423 13.74 21.90 -0.97
C VAL A 423 13.02 22.63 -2.11
N GLU A 424 12.31 23.72 -1.81
CA GLU A 424 11.68 24.56 -2.84
C GLU A 424 12.73 25.14 -3.79
N TRP A 425 13.82 25.67 -3.24
CA TRP A 425 14.93 26.19 -4.05
C TRP A 425 15.61 25.10 -4.88
N TYR A 426 15.86 23.92 -4.30
CA TYR A 426 16.41 22.78 -5.06
C TYR A 426 15.52 22.41 -6.24
N TYR A 427 14.19 22.46 -6.07
CA TYR A 427 13.25 22.18 -7.14
C TYR A 427 13.27 23.24 -8.25
N GLU A 428 13.24 24.53 -7.90
CA GLU A 428 13.33 25.64 -8.87
C GLU A 428 14.63 25.60 -9.68
N ASP A 429 15.75 25.30 -9.01
CA ASP A 429 17.07 25.15 -9.64
C ASP A 429 17.10 23.95 -10.60
N ALA A 430 16.58 22.79 -10.18
CA ALA A 430 16.52 21.58 -11.00
C ALA A 430 15.57 21.73 -12.20
N GLU A 431 14.44 22.43 -12.04
CA GLU A 431 13.53 22.77 -13.13
C GLU A 431 14.24 23.68 -14.15
N SER A 432 14.93 24.72 -13.67
CA SER A 432 15.70 25.65 -14.50
C SER A 432 16.81 24.94 -15.27
N GLU A 433 17.57 24.04 -14.63
CA GLU A 433 18.62 23.25 -15.27
C GLU A 433 18.04 22.32 -16.35
N THR A 434 16.91 21.67 -16.06
CA THR A 434 16.23 20.78 -17.01
C THR A 434 15.77 21.53 -18.26
N LEU A 435 15.19 22.73 -18.08
CA LEU A 435 14.79 23.60 -19.18
C LEU A 435 15.98 24.11 -19.99
N ALA A 436 17.09 24.48 -19.32
CA ALA A 436 18.30 24.99 -19.97
C ALA A 436 18.96 23.96 -20.89
N LYS A 437 18.82 22.66 -20.59
CA LYS A 437 19.31 21.57 -21.45
C LYS A 437 18.57 21.52 -22.80
N GLY A 438 17.36 22.10 -22.92
CA GLY A 438 16.66 22.32 -24.19
C GLY A 438 16.17 21.07 -24.94
N PHE A 439 16.49 19.86 -24.46
CA PHE A 439 16.07 18.59 -25.07
C PHE A 439 14.68 18.11 -24.60
N ILE A 440 14.21 18.61 -23.46
CA ILE A 440 12.94 18.24 -22.85
C ILE A 440 12.12 19.52 -22.68
N THR A 441 10.94 19.56 -23.28
CA THR A 441 10.05 20.74 -23.24
C THR A 441 8.64 20.42 -22.74
N GLU A 442 8.32 19.13 -22.58
CA GLU A 442 7.05 18.70 -22.03
C GLU A 442 7.01 18.96 -20.52
N PRO A 443 6.08 19.77 -20.00
CA PRO A 443 6.07 20.15 -18.58
C PRO A 443 6.08 18.97 -17.61
N GLU A 444 5.39 17.87 -17.95
CA GLU A 444 5.35 16.67 -17.11
C GLU A 444 6.70 15.94 -17.05
N LEU A 445 7.45 15.93 -18.15
CA LEU A 445 8.80 15.38 -18.17
C LEU A 445 9.75 16.30 -17.41
N VAL A 446 9.68 17.62 -17.63
CA VAL A 446 10.48 18.60 -16.88
C VAL A 446 10.28 18.43 -15.38
N ASP A 447 9.04 18.36 -14.91
CA ASP A 447 8.69 18.09 -13.51
C ASP A 447 9.31 16.78 -13.01
N SER A 448 9.11 15.68 -13.74
CA SER A 448 9.63 14.37 -13.32
C SER A 448 11.16 14.36 -13.24
N PHE A 449 11.87 14.99 -14.19
CA PHE A 449 13.33 15.11 -14.17
C PHE A 449 13.83 15.99 -13.02
N ALA A 450 13.19 17.14 -12.78
CA ALA A 450 13.54 18.03 -11.67
C ALA A 450 13.39 17.31 -10.32
N ARG A 451 12.30 16.54 -10.15
CA ARG A 451 12.09 15.73 -8.94
C ARG A 451 13.15 14.66 -8.74
N VAL A 452 13.57 13.98 -9.82
CA VAL A 452 14.68 13.02 -9.76
C VAL A 452 15.96 13.70 -9.25
N MET A 453 16.31 14.87 -9.81
CA MET A 453 17.51 15.60 -9.42
C MET A 453 17.46 16.02 -7.95
N VAL A 454 16.31 16.50 -7.46
CA VAL A 454 16.14 16.86 -6.05
C VAL A 454 16.28 15.62 -5.15
N LEU A 455 15.66 14.49 -5.50
CA LEU A 455 15.78 13.25 -4.72
C LEU A 455 17.23 12.74 -4.69
N GLU A 456 17.95 12.81 -5.80
CA GLU A 456 19.37 12.45 -5.85
C GLU A 456 20.21 13.38 -4.96
N ARG A 457 19.98 14.70 -5.02
CA ARG A 457 20.65 15.68 -4.15
C ARG A 457 20.34 15.44 -2.66
N LEU A 458 19.09 15.16 -2.32
CA LEU A 458 18.70 14.79 -0.95
C LEU A 458 19.41 13.50 -0.50
N GLY A 459 19.60 12.56 -1.42
CA GLY A 459 20.40 11.36 -1.20
C GLY A 459 21.86 11.69 -0.87
N ASP A 460 22.51 12.54 -1.66
CA ASP A 460 23.91 12.95 -1.44
C ASP A 460 24.11 13.69 -0.10
N ILE A 461 23.14 14.54 0.28
CA ILE A 461 23.12 15.22 1.59
C ILE A 461 23.00 14.18 2.70
N TYR A 462 22.09 13.22 2.50
CA TYR A 462 21.80 12.16 3.45
C TYR A 462 22.95 11.15 3.63
N ASP A 463 23.74 10.88 2.59
CA ASP A 463 24.95 10.04 2.67
C ASP A 463 26.16 10.80 3.26
N GLY A 464 26.02 12.09 3.56
CA GLY A 464 27.07 12.90 4.15
C GLY A 464 28.13 13.38 3.14
N GLU A 465 27.92 13.16 1.84
CA GLU A 465 28.89 13.52 0.80
C GLU A 465 29.00 15.04 0.56
N ASN A 466 28.12 15.87 1.13
CA ASN A 466 28.11 17.33 0.87
C ASN A 466 27.72 18.27 2.02
N VAL A 467 27.78 17.83 3.29
CA VAL A 467 27.26 18.62 4.43
C VAL A 467 27.94 19.99 4.61
N GLU A 468 29.24 20.12 4.34
CA GLU A 468 30.00 21.37 4.54
C GLU A 468 29.75 22.41 3.42
N ARG A 469 29.51 21.97 2.18
CA ARG A 469 29.23 22.85 1.03
C ARG A 469 27.82 23.43 1.12
N GLU A 470 26.84 22.60 1.50
CA GLU A 470 25.42 22.98 1.58
C GLU A 470 25.13 23.95 2.74
N ARG A 471 25.82 23.81 3.89
CA ARG A 471 25.71 24.79 4.99
C ARG A 471 26.16 26.20 4.57
N ALA A 472 27.11 26.31 3.64
CA ALA A 472 27.56 27.58 3.10
C ALA A 472 26.57 28.16 2.07
N GLU A 473 25.95 27.31 1.24
CA GLU A 473 24.96 27.71 0.23
C GLU A 473 23.61 28.11 0.85
N ALA A 474 23.10 27.35 1.84
CA ALA A 474 21.83 27.62 2.52
C ALA A 474 21.86 28.87 3.41
N GLN A 475 23.00 29.22 4.02
CA GLN A 475 23.11 30.40 4.87
C GLN A 475 23.17 31.72 4.10
N HIS A 476 23.45 31.72 2.79
CA HIS A 476 23.84 32.95 2.07
C HIS A 476 22.84 33.39 1.00
N GLY A 477 21.87 32.56 0.59
CA GLY A 477 21.07 32.88 -0.61
C GLY A 477 21.97 33.08 -1.84
N PRO A 478 21.45 33.46 -3.02
CA PRO A 478 22.23 33.43 -4.24
C PRO A 478 23.39 34.42 -4.18
N VAL A 479 24.62 33.92 -4.06
CA VAL A 479 25.80 34.67 -4.48
C VAL A 479 25.88 34.53 -5.99
N VAL A 480 25.34 35.53 -6.69
CA VAL A 480 25.55 35.67 -8.13
C VAL A 480 27.04 35.95 -8.36
N VAL A 481 27.83 34.91 -8.62
CA VAL A 481 29.17 35.07 -9.15
C VAL A 481 29.05 35.29 -10.65
N PHE A 482 29.00 36.56 -11.06
CA PHE A 482 29.29 36.92 -12.45
C PHE A 482 30.78 36.65 -12.70
N GLU A 483 31.11 35.54 -13.36
CA GLU A 483 32.42 35.41 -13.99
C GLU A 483 32.49 36.38 -15.18
N HIS A 484 33.18 37.51 -14.95
CA HIS A 484 33.61 38.38 -16.02
C HIS A 484 34.60 37.63 -16.93
N LEU A 485 34.15 37.31 -18.14
CA LEU A 485 35.00 37.09 -19.31
C LEU A 485 35.92 38.30 -19.51
N ALA A 486 37.14 38.22 -18.98
CA ALA A 486 38.22 39.13 -19.31
C ALA A 486 38.91 38.63 -20.59
N VAL A 487 38.57 39.26 -21.71
CA VAL A 487 39.32 39.22 -22.96
C VAL A 487 40.69 39.85 -22.71
N GLY A 488 41.74 39.05 -22.72
CA GLY A 488 43.13 39.49 -22.68
C GLY A 488 43.81 39.28 -24.03
N VAL A 489 44.01 40.38 -24.76
CA VAL A 489 44.80 40.47 -25.99
C VAL A 489 46.24 40.86 -25.64
N GLU A 490 47.17 40.31 -26.45
CA GLU A 490 48.56 40.72 -26.73
C GLU A 490 49.72 40.28 -25.84
N GLY A 491 50.76 39.73 -26.50
CA GLY A 491 52.15 39.79 -26.04
C GLY A 491 53.07 38.70 -26.57
N GLU A 492 53.55 38.84 -27.82
CA GLU A 492 54.70 38.11 -28.36
C GLU A 492 55.92 38.14 -27.42
N LYS A 493 56.65 37.01 -27.31
CA LYS A 493 58.11 36.98 -27.44
C LYS A 493 58.65 35.57 -27.65
N ASP A 494 59.69 35.56 -28.45
CA ASP A 494 60.37 34.48 -29.16
C ASP A 494 61.75 34.23 -28.52
N ASP A 495 62.04 32.97 -28.18
CA ASP A 495 63.32 32.22 -28.25
C ASP A 495 63.07 30.86 -27.53
N GLY A 496 63.66 29.70 -27.83
CA GLY A 496 64.70 29.23 -28.73
C GLY A 496 65.29 27.94 -28.13
N SER A 497 65.60 26.93 -28.96
CA SER A 497 66.25 25.61 -28.70
C SER A 497 65.37 24.49 -28.09
N GLU A 498 64.98 23.46 -28.85
CA GLU A 498 65.75 22.28 -29.35
C GLU A 498 66.13 21.28 -28.23
N GLU A 499 65.42 20.16 -28.14
CA GLU A 499 65.92 18.81 -28.49
C GLU A 499 64.86 17.72 -28.20
N ASP A 500 64.54 16.99 -29.28
CA ASP A 500 64.17 15.57 -29.43
C ASP A 500 63.81 14.71 -28.20
N GLU A 501 62.65 14.02 -28.25
CA GLU A 501 62.62 12.55 -28.39
C GLU A 501 61.19 12.00 -28.61
N GLU A 502 61.08 11.33 -29.77
CA GLU A 502 60.26 10.16 -30.15
C GLU A 502 58.73 10.05 -29.99
N ILE A 503 58.16 9.69 -31.15
CA ILE A 503 56.77 9.35 -31.49
C ILE A 503 56.62 7.83 -31.49
N GLY A 504 55.46 7.30 -31.08
CA GLY A 504 54.83 6.18 -31.82
C GLY A 504 54.29 4.97 -31.03
N PHE A 505 52.98 5.02 -30.74
CA PHE A 505 51.91 4.10 -31.20
C PHE A 505 51.97 2.55 -31.07
N MET A 506 50.74 2.02 -30.96
CA MET A 506 50.21 0.65 -31.25
C MET A 506 50.27 -0.40 -30.13
N ASP A 507 49.31 -1.33 -29.98
CA ASP A 507 47.90 -1.49 -30.38
C ASP A 507 47.41 -2.80 -29.73
N LEU A 508 46.09 -2.90 -29.53
CA LEU A 508 45.20 -4.08 -29.63
C LEU A 508 45.79 -5.51 -29.69
N VAL A 509 45.33 -6.35 -28.74
CA VAL A 509 44.74 -7.68 -28.99
C VAL A 509 43.52 -7.86 -28.10
#